data_AF-A0AA90TM20-F1
#
_entry.id   AF-A0AA90TM20-F1
#
_cell.length_a   1.000
_cell.length_b   1.000
_cell.length_c   1.000
_cell.angle_alpha   90.00
_cell.angle_beta   90.00
_cell.angle_gamma   90.00
#
_symmetry.space_group_name_H-M   'P 1'
#
loop_
_entity.id
_entity.type
_entity.pdbx_description
1 polymer ?
#
loop_
_entity_poly.entity_id
_entity_poly.type
_entity_poly.pdbx_seq_one_letter_code
_entity_poly.pdbx_strand_id
1 'polypeptide(L)'
;MTSYRTPILFALASWAIPLPGVAQVIPHGSYQLSCNHIMVHGDSLKASCRKLSGAQQMSTLDKVDACLNAIRQYGDIGNIDGNLVCLPDLPRPNPAFVFPKPETQLNQWIFGGQESQIHQHAWGLWAGLTQPVGTVDGAAVRAFETWTSPSNIIFRSAPQRPREDGKRGPIPRPTLDLHRPRQFQHGHRPPVKNAPLAPAAAPAATPSAAPDTAILVSVAYNPPAAQHAISHRLFYESTLKQLMAQGYTELPNFPTNAIAIKPVYKIIPKHVPRGIYTFPGWPGPGAAKPDTGFGEADWNSCVYVDISRPLGISGNSNDIGCKGRTPASTFYLSDFIHSRVTHDNAAFLSAQLNRPVAAGDIAILIGMHVTSRENRMWTWQTYWWSANAERPFAPSSAAIAAARPMAYLDSASRHYAMALAYSTVSPAQPITGGKNVGAPVYGYNPYLEAGFGPEVFADISRPINGSINANTGIQSNCMTCHNMAAYAPEPKPMMPYASDFYMSITDPIFDGTLRSDFSWTIVDMIVKTPAD
;
A
#
# COMPACT_ATOMS: atom_id res chain seq x y z
N MET A 1 -34.16 -94.59 2.34
CA MET A 1 -33.03 -94.99 1.47
C MET A 1 -32.61 -93.77 0.66
N THR A 2 -31.31 -93.50 0.68
CA THR A 2 -30.58 -92.34 0.15
C THR A 2 -30.85 -92.02 -1.32
N SER A 3 -30.96 -90.75 -1.67
CA SER A 3 -30.53 -90.23 -2.99
C SER A 3 -30.19 -88.73 -2.90
N TYR A 4 -28.98 -88.42 -3.34
CA TYR A 4 -28.32 -87.11 -3.36
C TYR A 4 -28.97 -86.14 -4.38
N ARG A 5 -29.04 -84.85 -4.03
CA ARG A 5 -29.11 -83.75 -5.01
C ARG A 5 -28.17 -82.61 -4.62
N THR A 6 -27.27 -82.28 -5.55
CA THR A 6 -26.21 -81.28 -5.52
C THR A 6 -26.77 -79.85 -5.57
N PRO A 7 -26.21 -78.85 -4.85
CA PRO A 7 -26.62 -77.46 -4.98
C PRO A 7 -25.85 -76.74 -6.10
N ILE A 8 -26.57 -75.95 -6.91
CA ILE A 8 -25.98 -75.03 -7.90
C ILE A 8 -25.85 -73.66 -7.22
N LEU A 9 -24.62 -73.21 -6.98
CA LEU A 9 -24.29 -71.84 -6.57
C LEU A 9 -24.19 -70.95 -7.83
N PHE A 10 -25.04 -69.92 -7.91
CA PHE A 10 -24.86 -68.81 -8.85
C PHE A 10 -23.84 -67.82 -8.27
N ALA A 11 -22.69 -67.70 -8.92
CA ALA A 11 -21.70 -66.66 -8.64
C ALA A 11 -22.12 -65.34 -9.31
N LEU A 12 -22.46 -64.32 -8.51
CA LEU A 12 -22.62 -62.95 -8.97
C LEU A 12 -21.22 -62.32 -9.11
N ALA A 13 -20.78 -62.11 -10.35
CA ALA A 13 -19.59 -61.34 -10.66
C ALA A 13 -19.89 -59.84 -10.50
N SER A 14 -19.32 -59.22 -9.46
CA SER A 14 -19.36 -57.77 -9.25
C SER A 14 -18.39 -57.09 -10.23
N TRP A 15 -18.91 -56.49 -11.30
CA TRP A 15 -18.11 -55.64 -12.19
C TRP A 15 -17.92 -54.28 -11.52
N ALA A 16 -16.72 -54.02 -11.00
CA ALA A 16 -16.33 -52.68 -10.57
C ALA A 16 -16.20 -51.80 -11.81
N ILE A 17 -17.15 -50.89 -12.03
CA ILE A 17 -17.06 -49.86 -13.06
C ILE A 17 -16.03 -48.83 -12.55
N PRO A 18 -14.89 -48.62 -13.24
CA PRO A 18 -13.97 -47.55 -12.87
C PRO A 18 -14.66 -46.20 -13.13
N LEU A 19 -14.81 -45.40 -12.09
CA LEU A 19 -15.24 -44.01 -12.24
C LEU A 19 -14.22 -43.26 -13.12
N PRO A 20 -14.66 -42.45 -14.10
CA PRO A 20 -13.76 -41.66 -14.91
C PRO A 20 -12.98 -40.69 -14.01
N GLY A 21 -11.65 -40.77 -14.06
CA GLY A 21 -10.79 -39.83 -13.36
C GLY A 21 -11.08 -38.42 -13.83
N VAL A 22 -11.45 -37.54 -12.91
CA VAL A 22 -11.63 -36.11 -13.18
C VAL A 22 -10.26 -35.57 -13.59
N ALA A 23 -10.09 -35.17 -14.85
CA ALA A 23 -8.89 -34.48 -15.28
C ALA A 23 -8.76 -33.19 -14.44
N GLN A 24 -7.70 -33.10 -13.64
CA GLN A 24 -7.49 -31.96 -12.75
C GLN A 24 -7.21 -30.72 -13.61
N VAL A 25 -8.11 -29.74 -13.56
CA VAL A 25 -8.02 -28.51 -14.37
C VAL A 25 -6.84 -27.67 -13.89
N ILE A 26 -5.90 -27.40 -14.80
CA ILE A 26 -4.77 -26.51 -14.52
C ILE A 26 -5.30 -25.06 -14.46
N PRO A 27 -5.14 -24.34 -13.34
CA PRO A 27 -5.56 -22.94 -13.23
C PRO A 27 -4.87 -22.08 -14.29
N HIS A 28 -5.63 -21.20 -14.94
CA HIS A 28 -5.06 -20.21 -15.85
C HIS A 28 -4.26 -19.16 -15.07
N GLY A 29 -3.16 -18.69 -15.66
CA GLY A 29 -2.46 -17.52 -15.15
C GLY A 29 -1.18 -17.19 -15.93
N SER A 30 -0.62 -16.00 -15.70
CA SER A 30 0.59 -15.55 -16.40
C SER A 30 1.82 -16.40 -16.11
N TYR A 31 1.83 -17.16 -15.01
CA TYR A 31 2.90 -18.12 -14.71
C TYR A 31 3.16 -19.09 -15.88
N GLN A 32 2.13 -19.45 -16.66
CA GLN A 32 2.24 -20.35 -17.81
C GLN A 32 3.17 -19.82 -18.93
N LEU A 33 3.44 -18.51 -18.95
CA LEU A 33 4.38 -17.88 -19.90
C LEU A 33 5.85 -18.12 -19.54
N SER A 34 6.14 -18.54 -18.31
CA SER A 34 7.50 -18.63 -17.77
C SER A 34 7.77 -19.86 -16.92
N CYS A 35 6.76 -20.70 -16.70
CA CYS A 35 6.86 -21.97 -16.00
C CYS A 35 6.52 -23.15 -16.92
N ASN A 36 7.11 -24.31 -16.65
CA ASN A 36 6.88 -25.58 -17.33
C ASN A 36 6.73 -26.72 -16.30
N HIS A 37 6.48 -27.95 -16.76
CA HIS A 37 6.20 -29.11 -15.89
C HIS A 37 5.09 -28.84 -14.86
N ILE A 38 3.98 -28.26 -15.34
CA ILE A 38 2.86 -27.81 -14.51
C ILE A 38 2.02 -29.02 -14.11
N MET A 39 1.79 -29.17 -12.81
CA MET A 39 1.00 -30.25 -12.22
C MET A 39 0.12 -29.71 -11.11
N VAL A 40 -1.11 -30.20 -11.02
CA VAL A 40 -2.01 -29.96 -9.89
C VAL A 40 -2.12 -31.27 -9.11
N HIS A 41 -2.01 -31.21 -7.78
CA HIS A 41 -2.23 -32.35 -6.90
C HIS A 41 -3.00 -31.88 -5.66
N GLY A 42 -4.25 -32.35 -5.50
CA GLY A 42 -5.17 -31.74 -4.54
C GLY A 42 -5.34 -30.24 -4.77
N ASP A 43 -5.15 -29.46 -3.70
CA ASP A 43 -5.25 -27.98 -3.68
C ASP A 43 -3.88 -27.28 -3.82
N SER A 44 -2.91 -27.96 -4.44
CA SER A 44 -1.56 -27.43 -4.69
C SER A 44 -1.25 -27.43 -6.19
N LEU A 45 -0.72 -26.30 -6.68
CA LEU A 45 -0.18 -26.12 -8.03
C LEU A 45 1.34 -26.14 -7.97
N LYS A 46 1.97 -27.04 -8.72
CA LYS A 46 3.44 -27.18 -8.80
C LYS A 46 3.92 -26.92 -10.21
N ALA A 47 5.03 -26.19 -10.35
CA ALA A 47 5.67 -25.94 -11.64
C ALA A 47 7.17 -25.65 -11.49
N SER A 48 7.94 -25.83 -12.56
CA SER A 48 9.30 -25.31 -12.70
C SER A 48 9.23 -23.94 -13.35
N CYS A 49 9.56 -22.89 -12.60
CA CYS A 49 9.43 -21.49 -13.01
C CYS A 49 10.79 -20.84 -13.26
N ARG A 50 10.87 -20.01 -14.30
CA ARG A 50 12.09 -19.27 -14.66
C ARG A 50 12.29 -18.06 -13.73
N LYS A 51 13.46 -17.96 -13.11
CA LYS A 51 13.95 -16.78 -12.37
C LYS A 51 14.31 -15.62 -13.31
N LEU A 52 14.44 -14.42 -12.77
CA LEU A 52 14.98 -13.25 -13.48
C LEU A 52 16.41 -13.50 -13.97
N SER A 53 17.20 -14.26 -13.21
CA SER A 53 18.55 -14.71 -13.61
C SER A 53 18.56 -15.70 -14.78
N GLY A 54 17.38 -16.19 -15.21
CA GLY A 54 17.22 -17.23 -16.22
C GLY A 54 17.25 -18.66 -15.68
N ALA A 55 17.68 -18.86 -14.42
CA ALA A 55 17.67 -20.17 -13.76
C ALA A 55 16.24 -20.73 -13.62
N GLN A 56 16.09 -22.05 -13.52
CA GLN A 56 14.82 -22.71 -13.24
C GLN A 56 14.69 -23.00 -11.74
N GLN A 57 13.49 -22.86 -11.20
CA GLN A 57 13.18 -23.17 -9.81
C GLN A 57 11.87 -23.96 -9.73
N MET A 58 11.90 -25.11 -9.06
CA MET A 58 10.68 -25.80 -8.68
C MET A 58 9.97 -25.01 -7.60
N SER A 59 8.68 -24.71 -7.80
CA SER A 59 7.86 -23.98 -6.86
C SER A 59 6.49 -24.64 -6.72
N THR A 60 5.85 -24.41 -5.58
CA THR A 60 4.51 -24.87 -5.26
C THR A 60 3.71 -23.68 -4.73
N LEU A 61 2.50 -23.48 -5.27
CA LEU A 61 1.47 -22.64 -4.69
C LEU A 61 0.46 -23.56 -4.00
N ASP A 62 0.39 -23.48 -2.69
CA ASP A 62 -0.63 -24.17 -1.88
C ASP A 62 -1.90 -23.31 -1.80
N LYS A 63 -3.04 -23.96 -1.49
CA LYS A 63 -4.34 -23.30 -1.32
C LYS A 63 -4.81 -22.58 -2.58
N VAL A 64 -4.70 -23.26 -3.72
CA VAL A 64 -5.11 -22.74 -5.03
C VAL A 64 -6.57 -22.31 -5.02
N ASP A 65 -7.47 -23.05 -4.38
CA ASP A 65 -8.89 -22.70 -4.27
C ASP A 65 -9.08 -21.36 -3.53
N ALA A 66 -8.33 -21.14 -2.45
CA ALA A 66 -8.36 -19.87 -1.74
C ALA A 66 -7.83 -18.72 -2.61
N CYS A 67 -6.78 -18.97 -3.41
CA CYS A 67 -6.27 -18.00 -4.36
C CYS A 67 -7.30 -17.64 -5.44
N LEU A 68 -7.92 -18.64 -6.07
CA LEU A 68 -8.92 -18.44 -7.11
C LEU A 68 -10.16 -17.70 -6.58
N ASN A 69 -10.56 -17.96 -5.33
CA ASN A 69 -11.63 -17.20 -4.67
C ASN A 69 -11.25 -15.74 -4.34
N ALA A 70 -9.95 -15.49 -4.13
CA ALA A 70 -9.40 -14.15 -3.89
C ALA A 70 -9.13 -13.37 -5.19
N ILE A 71 -9.19 -14.03 -6.35
CA ILE A 71 -9.08 -13.42 -7.69
C ILE A 71 -10.49 -13.23 -8.24
N ARG A 72 -11.03 -12.01 -8.18
CA ARG A 72 -12.33 -11.70 -8.83
C ARG A 72 -12.19 -11.05 -10.18
N GLN A 73 -11.35 -10.04 -10.29
CA GLN A 73 -11.21 -9.27 -11.52
C GLN A 73 -9.75 -8.89 -11.75
N TYR A 74 -9.20 -9.33 -12.88
CA TYR A 74 -7.82 -9.08 -13.30
C TYR A 74 -6.72 -9.59 -12.36
N GLY A 75 -7.06 -10.24 -11.24
CA GLY A 75 -6.10 -11.01 -10.45
C GLY A 75 -5.59 -12.22 -11.23
N ASP A 76 -4.53 -12.84 -10.75
CA ASP A 76 -3.76 -13.80 -11.52
C ASP A 76 -3.00 -14.80 -10.64
N ILE A 77 -2.49 -15.88 -11.24
CA ILE A 77 -1.42 -16.70 -10.66
C ILE A 77 -0.16 -16.38 -11.45
N GLY A 78 0.84 -15.82 -10.75
CA GLY A 78 2.05 -15.30 -11.37
C GLY A 78 3.31 -16.09 -11.01
N ASN A 79 4.39 -15.77 -11.72
CA ASN A 79 5.74 -16.17 -11.37
C ASN A 79 6.52 -14.95 -10.88
N ILE A 80 6.85 -14.91 -9.58
CA ILE A 80 7.71 -13.90 -8.96
C ILE A 80 9.09 -14.52 -8.71
N ASP A 81 10.05 -14.19 -9.56
CA ASP A 81 11.44 -14.67 -9.52
C ASP A 81 11.60 -16.19 -9.28
N GLY A 82 10.86 -16.99 -10.04
CA GLY A 82 10.87 -18.46 -9.94
C GLY A 82 9.89 -19.03 -8.90
N ASN A 83 9.06 -18.20 -8.27
CA ASN A 83 8.07 -18.63 -7.28
C ASN A 83 6.65 -18.46 -7.82
N LEU A 84 5.81 -19.51 -7.72
CA LEU A 84 4.38 -19.42 -7.98
C LEU A 84 3.71 -18.63 -6.85
N VAL A 85 3.01 -17.54 -7.19
CA VAL A 85 2.39 -16.65 -6.21
C VAL A 85 0.98 -16.26 -6.66
N CYS A 86 0.05 -16.19 -5.72
CA CYS A 86 -1.28 -15.65 -5.96
C CYS A 86 -1.21 -14.12 -6.05
N LEU A 87 -1.83 -13.53 -7.08
CA LEU A 87 -1.90 -12.08 -7.31
C LEU A 87 -3.37 -11.61 -7.21
N PRO A 88 -3.96 -11.60 -6.00
CA PRO A 88 -5.38 -11.29 -5.82
C PRO A 88 -5.69 -9.80 -5.98
N ASP A 89 -6.96 -9.47 -6.27
CA ASP A 89 -7.44 -8.08 -6.25
C ASP A 89 -7.57 -7.52 -4.84
N LEU A 90 -8.13 -8.32 -3.93
CA LEU A 90 -8.10 -8.13 -2.48
C LEU A 90 -8.60 -9.41 -1.79
N PRO A 91 -7.78 -10.08 -0.97
CA PRO A 91 -8.26 -11.16 -0.11
C PRO A 91 -9.34 -10.67 0.87
N ARG A 92 -10.32 -11.54 1.17
CA ARG A 92 -11.42 -11.26 2.11
C ARG A 92 -11.39 -12.27 3.27
N PRO A 93 -10.38 -12.20 4.15
CA PRO A 93 -10.21 -13.20 5.21
C PRO A 93 -11.35 -13.15 6.24
N ASN A 94 -11.92 -11.97 6.48
CA ASN A 94 -13.08 -11.78 7.33
C ASN A 94 -14.37 -11.97 6.52
N PRO A 95 -15.21 -12.99 6.80
CA PRO A 95 -16.46 -13.21 6.06
C PRO A 95 -17.48 -12.07 6.17
N ALA A 96 -17.42 -11.25 7.23
CA ALA A 96 -18.27 -10.08 7.39
C ALA A 96 -17.80 -8.88 6.54
N PHE A 97 -16.57 -8.92 6.05
CA PHE A 97 -16.01 -7.86 5.21
C PHE A 97 -16.46 -8.05 3.76
N VAL A 98 -17.03 -7.00 3.18
CA VAL A 98 -17.49 -6.98 1.79
C VAL A 98 -16.78 -5.86 1.06
N PHE A 99 -16.10 -6.24 -0.02
CA PHE A 99 -15.44 -5.34 -0.95
C PHE A 99 -15.71 -5.76 -2.40
N PRO A 100 -15.99 -4.82 -3.32
CA PRO A 100 -16.32 -3.42 -3.01
C PRO A 100 -17.66 -3.31 -2.26
N LYS A 101 -17.77 -2.32 -1.39
CA LYS A 101 -19.01 -1.94 -0.72
C LYS A 101 -19.86 -1.09 -1.67
N PRO A 102 -21.19 -1.29 -1.74
CA PRO A 102 -22.04 -0.45 -2.58
C PRO A 102 -21.95 1.03 -2.17
N GLU A 103 -21.81 1.92 -3.16
CA GLU A 103 -21.70 3.37 -2.95
C GLU A 103 -22.86 3.92 -2.10
N THR A 104 -24.09 3.47 -2.35
CA THR A 104 -25.27 3.88 -1.58
C THR A 104 -25.15 3.56 -0.09
N GLN A 105 -24.59 2.40 0.24
CA GLN A 105 -24.37 1.98 1.62
C GLN A 105 -23.22 2.75 2.29
N LEU A 106 -22.11 2.97 1.58
CA LEU A 106 -21.01 3.81 2.08
C LEU A 106 -21.49 5.23 2.36
N ASN A 107 -22.22 5.83 1.42
CA ASN A 107 -22.74 7.19 1.57
C ASN A 107 -23.75 7.29 2.73
N GLN A 108 -24.59 6.26 2.95
CA GLN A 108 -25.44 6.20 4.15
C GLN A 108 -24.64 6.22 5.45
N TRP A 109 -23.49 5.54 5.49
CA TRP A 109 -22.62 5.57 6.67
C TRP A 109 -21.94 6.92 6.85
N ILE A 110 -21.40 7.50 5.77
CA ILE A 110 -20.68 8.77 5.78
C ILE A 110 -21.60 9.93 6.18
N PHE A 111 -22.71 10.11 5.47
CA PHE A 111 -23.66 11.20 5.74
C PHE A 111 -24.48 10.97 7.01
N GLY A 112 -24.64 9.71 7.43
CA GLY A 112 -25.31 9.34 8.68
C GLY A 112 -24.40 9.36 9.93
N GLY A 113 -23.10 9.64 9.80
CA GLY A 113 -22.16 9.62 10.93
C GLY A 113 -21.97 8.23 11.57
N GLN A 114 -22.08 7.16 10.77
CA GLN A 114 -21.98 5.78 11.25
C GLN A 114 -20.51 5.30 11.33
N GLU A 115 -19.77 5.87 12.29
CA GLU A 115 -18.31 5.66 12.43
C GLU A 115 -17.93 4.19 12.66
N SER A 116 -18.72 3.42 13.41
CA SER A 116 -18.41 2.00 13.68
C SER A 116 -18.32 1.18 12.40
N GLN A 117 -19.20 1.41 11.43
CA GLN A 117 -19.25 0.72 10.15
C GLN A 117 -18.06 1.13 9.28
N ILE A 118 -17.72 2.42 9.30
CA ILE A 118 -16.54 2.97 8.61
C ILE A 118 -15.26 2.35 9.17
N HIS A 119 -15.10 2.26 10.50
CA HIS A 119 -13.95 1.62 11.13
C HIS A 119 -13.81 0.15 10.75
N GLN A 120 -14.91 -0.61 10.80
CA GLN A 120 -14.92 -2.04 10.43
C GLN A 120 -14.57 -2.26 8.95
N HIS A 121 -15.12 -1.43 8.06
CA HIS A 121 -14.83 -1.50 6.62
C HIS A 121 -13.36 -1.26 6.34
N ALA A 122 -12.79 -0.19 6.90
CA ALA A 122 -11.39 0.14 6.69
C ALA A 122 -10.46 -0.95 7.25
N TRP A 123 -10.69 -1.43 8.48
CA TRP A 123 -9.89 -2.55 9.00
C TRP A 123 -10.03 -3.84 8.19
N GLY A 124 -11.18 -4.06 7.54
CA GLY A 124 -11.35 -5.14 6.58
C GLY A 124 -10.43 -5.03 5.37
N LEU A 125 -10.24 -3.80 4.84
CA LEU A 125 -9.24 -3.53 3.80
C LEU A 125 -7.82 -3.87 4.29
N TRP A 126 -7.45 -3.45 5.51
CA TRP A 126 -6.14 -3.79 6.10
C TRP A 126 -5.93 -5.30 6.24
N ALA A 127 -6.93 -6.01 6.75
CA ALA A 127 -6.87 -7.46 6.89
C ALA A 127 -6.68 -8.15 5.54
N GLY A 128 -7.37 -7.69 4.49
CA GLY A 128 -7.20 -8.19 3.12
C GLY A 128 -5.82 -7.89 2.53
N LEU A 129 -5.38 -6.64 2.61
CA LEU A 129 -4.07 -6.19 2.11
C LEU A 129 -2.92 -6.98 2.72
N THR A 130 -3.01 -7.27 4.01
CA THR A 130 -1.94 -7.92 4.77
C THR A 130 -2.04 -9.44 4.78
N GLN A 131 -3.01 -10.08 4.11
CA GLN A 131 -3.02 -11.54 4.02
C GLN A 131 -1.79 -12.07 3.29
N PRO A 132 -1.12 -13.12 3.81
CA PRO A 132 -0.15 -13.88 3.03
C PRO A 132 -0.81 -14.54 1.80
N VAL A 133 -0.17 -14.42 0.64
CA VAL A 133 -0.68 -14.92 -0.66
C VAL A 133 0.30 -15.86 -1.37
N GLY A 134 1.40 -16.18 -0.71
CA GLY A 134 2.43 -17.08 -1.21
C GLY A 134 3.74 -16.86 -0.47
N THR A 135 4.79 -17.49 -0.98
CA THR A 135 6.16 -17.32 -0.48
C THR A 135 7.13 -17.07 -1.62
N VAL A 136 8.08 -16.18 -1.42
CA VAL A 136 9.20 -15.92 -2.34
C VAL A 136 10.49 -16.16 -1.57
N ASP A 137 11.30 -17.11 -2.02
CA ASP A 137 12.56 -17.52 -1.37
C ASP A 137 12.41 -17.81 0.14
N GLY A 138 11.29 -18.44 0.51
CA GLY A 138 10.97 -18.81 1.90
C GLY A 138 10.40 -17.69 2.78
N ALA A 139 10.30 -16.46 2.27
CA ALA A 139 9.63 -15.37 2.95
C ALA A 139 8.16 -15.29 2.51
N ALA A 140 7.24 -15.10 3.47
CA ALA A 140 5.83 -14.87 3.16
C ALA A 140 5.67 -13.54 2.41
N VAL A 141 4.89 -13.55 1.34
CA VAL A 141 4.52 -12.35 0.57
C VAL A 141 3.07 -12.03 0.85
N ARG A 142 2.77 -10.77 1.13
CA ARG A 142 1.42 -10.28 1.39
C ARG A 142 0.76 -9.77 0.13
N ALA A 143 -0.57 -9.75 0.09
CA ALA A 143 -1.34 -9.35 -1.09
C ALA A 143 -0.91 -7.99 -1.64
N PHE A 144 -0.71 -7.00 -0.76
CA PHE A 144 -0.32 -5.66 -1.19
C PHE A 144 1.08 -5.62 -1.84
N GLU A 145 1.98 -6.54 -1.48
CA GLU A 145 3.35 -6.61 -2.03
C GLU A 145 3.36 -7.19 -3.45
N THR A 146 2.27 -7.81 -3.89
CA THR A 146 2.15 -8.34 -5.26
C THR A 146 1.52 -7.36 -6.24
N TRP A 147 1.15 -6.16 -5.78
CA TRP A 147 0.43 -5.18 -6.60
C TRP A 147 1.36 -4.38 -7.52
N THR A 148 0.80 -3.84 -8.60
CA THR A 148 1.60 -3.29 -9.71
C THR A 148 2.05 -1.86 -9.40
N SER A 149 3.35 -1.58 -9.47
CA SER A 149 3.89 -0.23 -9.31
C SER A 149 3.64 0.66 -10.55
N PRO A 150 3.59 2.00 -10.40
CA PRO A 150 3.48 2.95 -11.50
C PRO A 150 4.52 2.75 -12.60
N SER A 151 5.77 2.45 -12.24
CA SER A 151 6.82 2.17 -13.20
C SER A 151 6.41 1.02 -14.13
N ASN A 152 5.78 -0.03 -13.59
CA ASN A 152 5.32 -1.19 -14.36
C ASN A 152 4.08 -0.85 -15.20
N ILE A 153 3.16 -0.05 -14.66
CA ILE A 153 2.05 0.50 -15.44
C ILE A 153 2.58 1.25 -16.66
N ILE A 154 3.48 2.22 -16.49
CA ILE A 154 4.06 3.02 -17.58
C ILE A 154 4.66 2.10 -18.65
N PHE A 155 5.45 1.11 -18.25
CA PHE A 155 6.06 0.18 -19.20
C PHE A 155 5.06 -0.67 -19.97
N ARG A 156 4.05 -1.23 -19.29
CA ARG A 156 3.00 -2.04 -19.93
C ARG A 156 2.06 -1.20 -20.80
N SER A 157 2.01 0.10 -20.56
CA SER A 157 1.22 1.09 -21.30
C SER A 157 1.91 1.61 -22.56
N ALA A 158 3.22 1.35 -22.70
CA ALA A 158 4.02 1.91 -23.79
C ALA A 158 3.44 1.54 -25.16
N PRO A 159 3.48 2.46 -26.14
CA PRO A 159 3.16 2.13 -27.53
C PRO A 159 3.96 0.90 -27.98
N GLN A 160 3.36 0.04 -28.79
CA GLN A 160 4.02 -1.13 -29.36
C GLN A 160 5.28 -0.66 -30.10
N ARG A 161 6.47 -0.97 -29.58
CA ARG A 161 7.69 -0.88 -30.39
C ARG A 161 7.64 -2.01 -31.42
N PRO A 162 7.85 -1.75 -32.72
CA PRO A 162 8.40 -2.78 -33.59
C PRO A 162 9.62 -3.37 -32.90
N ARG A 163 9.79 -4.69 -32.94
CA ARG A 163 10.97 -5.36 -32.38
C ARG A 163 12.25 -4.80 -33.01
N GLU A 164 12.85 -3.79 -32.41
CA GLU A 164 14.22 -3.38 -32.71
C GLU A 164 15.18 -4.14 -31.77
N ASP A 165 16.10 -4.86 -32.41
CA ASP A 165 17.43 -5.18 -31.91
C ASP A 165 17.57 -6.22 -30.79
N GLY A 166 16.71 -7.25 -30.78
CA GLY A 166 17.02 -8.51 -30.07
C GLY A 166 17.12 -8.41 -28.54
N LYS A 167 16.90 -7.22 -27.94
CA LYS A 167 16.81 -7.04 -26.49
C LYS A 167 15.39 -7.41 -26.04
N ARG A 168 15.26 -8.63 -25.53
CA ARG A 168 14.02 -9.20 -25.02
C ARG A 168 13.57 -8.52 -23.73
N GLY A 169 12.26 -8.26 -23.65
CA GLY A 169 11.47 -8.39 -22.41
C GLY A 169 11.75 -7.36 -21.33
N PRO A 170 10.93 -7.34 -20.25
CA PRO A 170 10.92 -6.24 -19.29
C PRO A 170 12.29 -6.04 -18.66
N ILE A 171 12.71 -4.77 -18.57
CA ILE A 171 13.88 -4.34 -17.80
C ILE A 171 13.85 -5.06 -16.44
N PRO A 172 14.94 -5.69 -15.97
CA PRO A 172 15.00 -6.29 -14.63
C PRO A 172 14.58 -5.23 -13.62
N ARG A 173 13.54 -5.52 -12.82
CA ARG A 173 13.00 -4.53 -11.87
C ARG A 173 13.20 -4.98 -10.45
N PRO A 174 13.56 -4.05 -9.57
CA PRO A 174 13.62 -4.36 -8.17
C PRO A 174 12.25 -4.83 -7.67
N THR A 175 12.22 -5.91 -6.88
CA THR A 175 11.02 -6.41 -6.19
C THR A 175 10.48 -5.41 -5.15
N LEU A 176 11.30 -4.43 -4.76
CA LEU A 176 10.95 -3.30 -3.90
C LEU A 176 11.18 -2.01 -4.69
N ASP A 177 10.15 -1.51 -5.39
CA ASP A 177 10.18 -0.21 -6.11
C ASP A 177 10.03 0.95 -5.10
N LEU A 178 11.04 1.12 -4.23
CA LEU A 178 11.03 2.11 -3.16
C LEU A 178 11.84 3.35 -3.53
N HIS A 179 11.27 4.52 -3.29
CA HIS A 179 11.86 5.82 -3.61
C HIS A 179 11.79 6.75 -2.40
N ARG A 180 12.54 7.86 -2.45
CA ARG A 180 12.29 8.96 -1.50
C ARG A 180 10.89 9.56 -1.74
N PRO A 181 10.15 9.96 -0.69
CA PRO A 181 8.91 10.68 -0.85
C PRO A 181 9.12 11.96 -1.67
N ARG A 182 8.30 12.16 -2.70
CA ARG A 182 8.33 13.36 -3.57
C ARG A 182 7.42 14.49 -3.10
N GLN A 183 6.69 14.27 -2.01
CA GLN A 183 5.69 15.20 -1.45
C GLN A 183 6.21 16.62 -1.15
N PHE A 184 7.50 16.79 -0.87
CA PHE A 184 8.11 18.12 -0.70
C PHE A 184 8.33 18.90 -2.00
N GLN A 185 8.09 18.27 -3.17
CA GLN A 185 8.15 18.93 -4.49
C GLN A 185 6.89 19.74 -4.80
N HIS A 186 5.82 19.59 -4.00
CA HIS A 186 4.53 20.28 -4.17
C HIS A 186 4.47 21.67 -3.50
N GLY A 187 5.49 22.04 -2.72
CA GLY A 187 5.61 23.36 -2.11
C GLY A 187 5.98 24.45 -3.13
N HIS A 188 5.50 25.67 -2.91
CA HIS A 188 5.72 26.82 -3.82
C HIS A 188 7.15 27.40 -3.79
N ARG A 189 8.03 26.86 -2.93
CA ARG A 189 9.43 27.27 -2.89
C ARG A 189 10.26 26.37 -3.81
N PRO A 190 11.11 26.94 -4.69
CA PRO A 190 12.11 26.13 -5.37
C PRO A 190 12.86 25.30 -4.33
N PRO A 191 13.19 24.03 -4.60
CA PRO A 191 14.05 23.28 -3.70
C PRO A 191 15.29 24.15 -3.45
N VAL A 192 15.55 24.49 -2.19
CA VAL A 192 16.75 25.25 -1.83
C VAL A 192 17.91 24.44 -2.39
N LYS A 193 18.61 25.00 -3.39
CA LYS A 193 19.90 24.45 -3.82
C LYS A 193 20.78 24.46 -2.58
N ASN A 194 21.08 23.28 -2.05
CA ASN A 194 21.79 23.09 -0.78
C ASN A 194 20.97 23.42 0.48
N ALA A 195 19.66 23.09 0.54
CA ALA A 195 19.08 22.79 1.85
C ALA A 195 20.01 21.77 2.52
N PRO A 196 20.50 22.02 3.76
CA PRO A 196 21.30 21.03 4.45
C PRO A 196 20.51 19.74 4.43
N LEU A 197 21.12 18.69 3.89
CA LEU A 197 20.74 17.33 4.24
C LEU A 197 20.52 17.35 5.75
N ALA A 198 19.34 16.99 6.25
CA ALA A 198 19.32 16.39 7.57
C ALA A 198 20.38 15.29 7.46
N PRO A 199 21.52 15.39 8.19
CA PRO A 199 22.54 14.38 8.06
C PRO A 199 21.84 13.07 8.39
N ALA A 200 21.79 12.13 7.44
CA ALA A 200 21.63 10.75 7.83
C ALA A 200 22.76 10.55 8.85
N ALA A 201 22.41 10.25 10.09
CA ALA A 201 23.40 10.02 11.12
C ALA A 201 24.40 9.02 10.54
N ALA A 202 25.67 9.43 10.46
CA ALA A 202 26.75 8.51 10.15
C ALA A 202 26.61 7.30 11.09
N PRO A 203 26.98 6.07 10.67
CA PRO A 203 27.00 4.95 11.60
C PRO A 203 28.01 5.28 12.70
N ALA A 204 27.51 5.79 13.82
CA ALA A 204 28.34 6.19 14.93
C ALA A 204 28.78 4.92 15.66
N ALA A 205 30.09 4.70 15.70
CA ALA A 205 30.72 3.77 16.61
C ALA A 205 30.68 4.36 18.04
N THR A 206 29.49 4.44 18.65
CA THR A 206 29.26 4.66 20.11
C THR A 206 27.75 4.57 20.44
N PRO A 207 27.34 4.23 21.68
CA PRO A 207 26.06 3.57 21.98
C PRO A 207 24.80 4.46 22.02
N SER A 208 24.77 5.60 21.34
CA SER A 208 23.54 6.36 21.06
C SER A 208 23.63 7.04 19.69
N ALA A 209 23.63 6.26 18.61
CA ALA A 209 23.37 6.80 17.28
C ALA A 209 21.97 7.43 17.29
N ALA A 210 21.83 8.63 16.72
CA ALA A 210 20.53 9.29 16.61
C ALA A 210 19.51 8.36 15.92
N PRO A 211 18.21 8.40 16.31
CA PRO A 211 17.19 7.55 15.72
C PRO A 211 17.09 7.73 14.20
N ASP A 212 16.90 6.64 13.45
CA ASP A 212 16.83 6.70 11.98
C ASP A 212 15.50 7.31 11.50
N THR A 213 15.57 8.51 10.95
CA THR A 213 14.44 9.25 10.37
C THR A 213 14.28 9.01 8.87
N ALA A 214 15.19 8.26 8.22
CA ALA A 214 15.10 8.03 6.79
C ALA A 214 13.91 7.11 6.47
N ILE A 215 13.12 7.51 5.48
CA ILE A 215 12.00 6.74 4.97
C ILE A 215 12.09 6.58 3.46
N LEU A 216 11.55 5.47 2.97
CA LEU A 216 11.28 5.24 1.57
C LEU A 216 9.80 4.91 1.39
N VAL A 217 9.27 5.15 0.20
CA VAL A 217 7.88 4.85 -0.14
C VAL A 217 7.82 4.08 -1.44
N SER A 218 6.76 3.29 -1.60
CA SER A 218 6.33 2.82 -2.92
C SER A 218 4.94 3.35 -3.22
N VAL A 219 4.46 3.14 -4.44
CA VAL A 219 3.05 3.20 -4.76
C VAL A 219 2.70 1.92 -5.51
N ALA A 220 1.54 1.34 -5.20
CA ALA A 220 1.06 0.17 -5.91
C ALA A 220 -0.44 0.25 -6.16
N TYR A 221 -0.86 -0.35 -7.26
CA TYR A 221 -2.24 -0.42 -7.72
C TYR A 221 -2.66 -1.88 -7.73
N ASN A 222 -3.83 -2.17 -7.16
CA ASN A 222 -4.41 -3.50 -7.29
C ASN A 222 -4.70 -3.80 -8.78
N PRO A 223 -4.86 -5.08 -9.16
CA PRO A 223 -5.02 -5.48 -10.56
C PRO A 223 -6.10 -4.71 -11.35
N PRO A 224 -7.33 -4.47 -10.83
CA PRO A 224 -8.30 -3.60 -11.49
C PRO A 224 -7.81 -2.17 -11.74
N ALA A 225 -7.21 -1.53 -10.74
CA ALA A 225 -6.72 -0.16 -10.87
C ALA A 225 -5.52 -0.09 -11.84
N ALA A 226 -4.60 -1.05 -11.77
CA ALA A 226 -3.46 -1.14 -12.66
C ALA A 226 -3.90 -1.35 -14.12
N GLN A 227 -4.84 -2.28 -14.36
CA GLN A 227 -5.34 -2.55 -15.70
C GLN A 227 -6.09 -1.34 -16.29
N HIS A 228 -6.84 -0.61 -15.48
CA HIS A 228 -7.47 0.65 -15.88
C HIS A 228 -6.44 1.68 -16.32
N ALA A 229 -5.41 1.92 -15.51
CA ALA A 229 -4.36 2.87 -15.82
C ALA A 229 -3.53 2.48 -17.06
N ILE A 230 -3.32 1.16 -17.28
CA ILE A 230 -2.62 0.64 -18.45
C ILE A 230 -3.44 0.84 -19.73
N SER A 231 -4.69 0.38 -19.72
CA SER A 231 -5.56 0.42 -20.90
C SER A 231 -5.84 1.85 -21.38
N HIS A 232 -5.93 2.79 -20.44
CA HIS A 232 -6.14 4.21 -20.74
C HIS A 232 -4.83 5.01 -20.83
N ARG A 233 -3.64 4.38 -20.67
CA ARG A 233 -2.34 5.06 -20.74
C ARG A 233 -2.24 6.32 -19.87
N LEU A 234 -2.81 6.28 -18.65
CA LEU A 234 -3.05 7.48 -17.85
C LEU A 234 -1.78 8.25 -17.42
N PHE A 235 -0.60 7.62 -17.50
CA PHE A 235 0.68 8.26 -17.16
C PHE A 235 1.32 9.03 -18.34
N TYR A 236 0.73 9.03 -19.53
CA TYR A 236 1.30 9.70 -20.70
C TYR A 236 0.73 11.10 -20.88
N GLU A 237 1.63 12.08 -20.99
CA GLU A 237 1.23 13.49 -21.17
C GLU A 237 0.36 13.71 -22.42
N SER A 238 0.64 12.98 -23.50
CA SER A 238 -0.14 13.05 -24.74
C SER A 238 -1.59 12.64 -24.52
N THR A 239 -1.82 11.60 -23.72
CA THR A 239 -3.16 11.13 -23.38
C THR A 239 -3.90 12.16 -22.54
N LEU A 240 -3.24 12.76 -21.55
CA LEU A 240 -3.83 13.81 -20.71
C LEU A 240 -4.23 15.04 -21.55
N LYS A 241 -3.33 15.50 -22.42
CA LYS A 241 -3.60 16.60 -23.36
C LYS A 241 -4.76 16.27 -24.32
N GLN A 242 -4.82 15.04 -24.81
CA GLN A 242 -5.89 14.58 -25.69
C GLN A 242 -7.25 14.61 -24.98
N LEU A 243 -7.32 14.13 -23.74
CA LEU A 243 -8.54 14.18 -22.93
C LEU A 243 -9.01 15.63 -22.73
N MET A 244 -8.10 16.54 -22.35
CA MET A 244 -8.45 17.96 -22.22
C MET A 244 -8.94 18.58 -23.54
N ALA A 245 -8.27 18.28 -24.66
CA ALA A 245 -8.67 18.76 -25.98
C ALA A 245 -10.07 18.25 -26.40
N GLN A 246 -10.49 17.10 -25.87
CA GLN A 246 -11.82 16.53 -26.06
C GLN A 246 -12.87 17.05 -25.06
N GLY A 247 -12.49 17.97 -24.17
CA GLY A 247 -13.40 18.61 -23.21
C GLY A 247 -13.59 17.84 -21.89
N TYR A 248 -12.78 16.82 -21.61
CA TYR A 248 -12.82 16.13 -20.31
C TYR A 248 -12.21 17.01 -19.22
N THR A 249 -12.86 17.08 -18.06
CA THR A 249 -12.40 17.80 -16.85
C THR A 249 -11.86 16.84 -15.77
N GLU A 250 -11.94 15.54 -16.00
CA GLU A 250 -11.40 14.50 -15.13
C GLU A 250 -11.01 13.27 -15.95
N LEU A 251 -10.08 12.46 -15.44
CA LEU A 251 -9.74 11.17 -16.02
C LEU A 251 -10.95 10.21 -16.07
N PRO A 252 -10.92 9.21 -16.97
CA PRO A 252 -11.86 8.11 -16.90
C PRO A 252 -11.88 7.49 -15.50
N ASN A 253 -13.07 7.41 -14.91
CA ASN A 253 -13.26 6.88 -13.57
C ASN A 253 -12.64 5.49 -13.42
N PHE A 254 -11.87 5.30 -12.35
CA PHE A 254 -11.41 3.96 -11.98
C PHE A 254 -12.61 3.04 -11.67
N PRO A 255 -12.46 1.71 -11.85
CA PRO A 255 -13.52 0.76 -11.48
C PRO A 255 -13.73 0.76 -9.96
N THR A 256 -14.94 0.40 -9.50
CA THR A 256 -15.33 0.51 -8.07
C THR A 256 -14.53 -0.37 -7.12
N ASN A 257 -13.86 -1.40 -7.62
CA ASN A 257 -12.93 -2.26 -6.88
C ASN A 257 -11.46 -1.84 -7.02
N ALA A 258 -11.17 -0.66 -7.58
CA ALA A 258 -9.83 -0.10 -7.63
C ALA A 258 -9.32 0.29 -6.24
N ILE A 259 -8.07 -0.06 -5.97
CA ILE A 259 -7.33 0.33 -4.76
C ILE A 259 -5.95 0.83 -5.18
N ALA A 260 -5.54 1.96 -4.62
CA ALA A 260 -4.17 2.44 -4.68
C ALA A 260 -3.61 2.58 -3.25
N ILE A 261 -2.34 2.21 -3.10
CA ILE A 261 -1.65 2.26 -1.81
C ILE A 261 -0.31 2.97 -1.92
N LYS A 262 0.12 3.57 -0.82
CA LYS A 262 1.46 4.17 -0.68
C LYS A 262 2.11 3.66 0.62
N PRO A 263 2.74 2.47 0.59
CA PRO A 263 3.47 1.95 1.75
C PRO A 263 4.74 2.75 2.01
N VAL A 264 5.13 2.82 3.28
CA VAL A 264 6.25 3.59 3.82
C VAL A 264 7.15 2.65 4.60
N TYR A 265 8.44 2.69 4.31
CA TYR A 265 9.42 1.76 4.85
C TYR A 265 10.60 2.47 5.49
N LYS A 266 11.19 1.81 6.49
CA LYS A 266 12.56 2.06 6.95
C LYS A 266 13.44 0.86 6.57
N ILE A 267 14.73 1.12 6.30
CA ILE A 267 15.71 0.08 5.99
C ILE A 267 16.62 -0.13 7.18
N ILE A 268 16.52 -1.30 7.80
CA ILE A 268 17.39 -1.76 8.88
C ILE A 268 18.61 -2.46 8.25
N PRO A 269 19.84 -1.96 8.46
CA PRO A 269 21.04 -2.68 8.04
C PRO A 269 21.10 -4.07 8.69
N LYS A 270 21.55 -5.09 7.97
CA LYS A 270 21.70 -6.45 8.55
C LYS A 270 22.72 -6.52 9.70
N HIS A 271 23.63 -5.55 9.74
CA HIS A 271 24.63 -5.40 10.80
C HIS A 271 24.38 -4.11 11.56
N VAL A 272 23.68 -4.22 12.69
CA VAL A 272 23.42 -3.09 13.60
C VAL A 272 24.25 -3.26 14.87
N PRO A 273 24.89 -2.21 15.41
CA PRO A 273 25.61 -2.28 16.68
C PRO A 273 24.74 -2.88 17.79
N ARG A 274 25.25 -3.91 18.48
CA ARG A 274 24.54 -4.69 19.52
C ARG A 274 23.22 -5.34 19.04
N GLY A 275 22.98 -5.39 17.74
CA GLY A 275 21.74 -5.92 17.15
C GLY A 275 20.51 -5.04 17.37
N ILE A 276 20.66 -3.77 17.79
CA ILE A 276 19.53 -2.90 18.15
C ILE A 276 19.42 -1.73 17.19
N TYR A 277 18.38 -1.76 16.36
CA TYR A 277 18.00 -0.64 15.50
C TYR A 277 17.08 0.32 16.25
N THR A 278 17.21 1.63 16.01
CA THR A 278 16.41 2.65 16.70
C THR A 278 15.78 3.59 15.68
N PHE A 279 14.49 3.87 15.83
CA PHE A 279 13.77 4.87 15.02
C PHE A 279 12.74 5.63 15.87
N PRO A 280 12.25 6.80 15.42
CA PRO A 280 11.24 7.55 16.15
C PRO A 280 9.87 6.86 16.23
N GLY A 281 9.30 6.79 17.43
CA GLY A 281 7.92 6.37 17.65
C GLY A 281 7.00 7.60 17.75
N TRP A 282 5.90 7.61 17.00
CA TRP A 282 4.94 8.72 17.03
C TRP A 282 4.45 9.01 18.47
N PRO A 283 4.67 10.22 19.02
CA PRO A 283 4.29 10.56 20.39
C PRO A 283 2.88 11.18 20.51
N GLY A 284 2.16 11.32 19.39
CA GLY A 284 0.94 12.11 19.32
C GLY A 284 1.20 13.59 19.06
N PRO A 285 0.17 14.35 18.66
CA PRO A 285 0.32 15.76 18.26
C PRO A 285 0.49 16.73 19.43
N GLY A 286 0.37 16.28 20.68
CA GLY A 286 0.32 17.16 21.86
C GLY A 286 1.60 17.98 22.09
N ALA A 287 2.75 17.54 21.55
CA ALA A 287 4.01 18.26 21.61
C ALA A 287 4.28 19.13 20.36
N ALA A 288 3.40 19.10 19.36
CA ALA A 288 3.54 19.91 18.17
C ALA A 288 3.37 21.39 18.49
N LYS A 289 4.20 22.24 17.88
CA LYS A 289 4.06 23.69 17.99
C LYS A 289 3.08 24.19 16.92
N PRO A 290 2.25 25.20 17.23
CA PRO A 290 1.37 25.83 16.24
C PRO A 290 2.13 26.26 14.99
N ASP A 291 1.49 26.16 13.82
CA ASP A 291 1.98 26.66 12.54
C ASP A 291 3.38 26.14 12.12
N THR A 292 3.77 24.97 12.62
CA THR A 292 5.03 24.30 12.26
C THR A 292 4.81 22.82 11.97
N GLY A 293 5.59 22.27 11.04
CA GLY A 293 5.68 20.83 10.87
C GLY A 293 6.23 20.16 12.14
N PHE A 294 5.73 18.98 12.47
CA PHE A 294 6.13 18.15 13.60
C PHE A 294 6.65 16.80 13.11
N GLY A 295 7.84 16.82 12.51
CA GLY A 295 8.45 15.66 11.85
C GLY A 295 9.19 14.74 12.82
N GLU A 296 9.61 13.57 12.32
CA GLU A 296 10.29 12.52 13.10
C GLU A 296 11.48 13.03 13.94
N ALA A 297 12.20 14.04 13.45
CA ALA A 297 13.35 14.62 14.16
C ALA A 297 12.96 15.38 15.44
N ASP A 298 11.71 15.85 15.54
CA ASP A 298 11.21 16.66 16.66
C ASP A 298 10.48 15.82 17.72
N TRP A 299 10.18 14.56 17.44
CA TRP A 299 9.31 13.73 18.28
C TRP A 299 9.92 13.40 19.64
N ASN A 300 11.25 13.35 19.75
CA ASN A 300 11.98 13.01 20.97
C ASN A 300 11.38 11.76 21.67
N SER A 301 11.11 10.72 20.88
CA SER A 301 10.36 9.53 21.28
C SER A 301 10.88 8.35 20.48
N CYS A 302 11.44 7.34 21.13
CA CYS A 302 12.21 6.29 20.48
C CYS A 302 11.55 4.90 20.58
N VAL A 303 11.76 4.11 19.53
CA VAL A 303 11.42 2.68 19.45
C VAL A 303 12.67 1.90 19.12
N TYR A 304 12.87 0.78 19.80
CA TYR A 304 14.02 -0.10 19.62
C TYR A 304 13.61 -1.42 18.99
N VAL A 305 14.30 -1.85 17.94
CA VAL A 305 14.07 -3.13 17.28
C VAL A 305 15.28 -4.02 17.52
N ASP A 306 15.09 -5.10 18.27
CA ASP A 306 16.09 -6.16 18.44
C ASP A 306 16.04 -7.09 17.23
N ILE A 307 17.06 -7.00 16.38
CA ILE A 307 17.23 -7.85 15.20
C ILE A 307 18.17 -9.02 15.44
N SER A 308 18.75 -9.14 16.65
CA SER A 308 19.57 -10.30 17.03
C SER A 308 18.71 -11.53 17.32
N ARG A 309 17.41 -11.32 17.59
CA ARG A 309 16.41 -12.37 17.83
C ARG A 309 15.19 -12.10 16.96
N PRO A 310 14.66 -13.12 16.25
CA PRO A 310 13.47 -12.93 15.43
C PRO A 310 12.18 -12.72 16.25
N LEU A 311 12.17 -13.24 17.49
CA LEU A 311 11.02 -13.29 18.39
C LEU A 311 11.42 -12.83 19.80
N GLY A 312 10.45 -12.28 20.52
CA GLY A 312 10.52 -11.98 21.95
C GLY A 312 9.19 -11.43 22.46
N ILE A 313 9.18 -10.94 23.70
CA ILE A 313 7.98 -10.32 24.29
C ILE A 313 7.91 -8.89 23.78
N SER A 314 6.98 -8.63 22.86
CA SER A 314 6.79 -7.33 22.25
C SER A 314 6.55 -6.23 23.29
N GLY A 315 7.19 -5.08 23.09
CA GLY A 315 6.94 -3.88 23.87
C GLY A 315 5.52 -3.34 23.69
N ASN A 316 5.22 -2.25 24.39
CA ASN A 316 3.89 -1.63 24.38
C ASN A 316 3.92 -0.09 24.51
N SER A 317 5.10 0.55 24.44
CA SER A 317 5.22 2.00 24.56
C SER A 317 6.47 2.54 23.86
N ASN A 318 6.45 3.82 23.51
CA ASN A 318 7.68 4.52 23.11
C ASN A 318 8.56 4.82 24.35
N ASP A 319 9.86 4.99 24.15
CA ASP A 319 10.76 5.63 25.12
C ASP A 319 10.75 7.15 24.94
N ILE A 320 10.00 7.85 25.79
CA ILE A 320 9.87 9.31 25.75
C ILE A 320 11.16 9.98 26.24
N GLY A 321 11.70 10.87 25.41
CA GLY A 321 12.98 11.52 25.63
C GLY A 321 14.18 10.68 25.17
N CYS A 322 13.95 9.50 24.57
CA CYS A 322 15.01 8.62 24.08
C CYS A 322 16.10 8.34 25.15
N LYS A 323 15.68 8.17 26.40
CA LYS A 323 16.55 8.11 27.59
C LYS A 323 17.26 6.77 27.73
N GLY A 324 16.71 5.72 27.14
CA GLY A 324 17.28 4.39 27.20
C GLY A 324 16.24 3.30 26.95
N ARG A 325 16.66 2.30 26.16
CA ARG A 325 15.87 1.11 25.87
C ARG A 325 15.41 0.39 27.14
N THR A 326 14.11 0.10 27.21
CA THR A 326 13.48 -0.75 28.24
C THR A 326 12.76 -1.92 27.55
N PRO A 327 12.33 -2.96 28.29
CA PRO A 327 11.46 -4.00 27.72
C PRO A 327 10.19 -3.43 27.07
N ALA A 328 9.60 -2.37 27.65
CA ALA A 328 8.37 -1.76 27.14
C ALA A 328 8.57 -1.02 25.79
N SER A 329 9.79 -0.55 25.51
CA SER A 329 10.16 0.13 24.27
C SER A 329 10.94 -0.73 23.26
N THR A 330 11.09 -2.03 23.54
CA THR A 330 11.79 -2.98 22.68
C THR A 330 10.82 -3.89 21.95
N PHE A 331 11.02 -4.00 20.64
CA PHE A 331 10.23 -4.80 19.72
C PHE A 331 11.15 -5.72 18.91
N TYR A 332 10.58 -6.70 18.24
CA TYR A 332 11.29 -7.72 17.47
C TYR A 332 10.82 -7.69 16.02
N LEU A 333 11.59 -8.29 15.10
CA LEU A 333 11.21 -8.29 13.68
C LEU A 333 9.81 -8.87 13.40
N SER A 334 9.35 -9.82 14.22
CA SER A 334 7.99 -10.37 14.16
C SER A 334 6.86 -9.38 14.48
N ASP A 335 7.17 -8.24 15.09
CA ASP A 335 6.22 -7.15 15.37
C ASP A 335 6.04 -6.20 14.16
N PHE A 336 6.76 -6.44 13.06
CA PHE A 336 6.75 -5.63 11.86
C PHE A 336 6.40 -6.47 10.64
N ILE A 337 5.61 -5.91 9.73
CA ILE A 337 5.54 -6.42 8.36
C ILE A 337 6.88 -6.06 7.72
N HIS A 338 7.62 -7.07 7.26
CA HIS A 338 8.98 -6.86 6.80
C HIS A 338 9.38 -7.83 5.69
N SER A 339 10.29 -7.35 4.85
CA SER A 339 10.84 -8.09 3.71
C SER A 339 12.35 -7.87 3.64
N ARG A 340 13.09 -8.87 3.16
CA ARG A 340 14.54 -8.74 2.97
C ARG A 340 14.84 -7.99 1.67
N VAL A 341 15.84 -7.12 1.72
CA VAL A 341 16.40 -6.47 0.55
C VAL A 341 17.17 -7.52 -0.25
N THR A 342 16.77 -7.71 -1.50
CA THR A 342 17.45 -8.61 -2.46
C THR A 342 18.71 -7.94 -3.05
N HIS A 343 19.55 -8.73 -3.71
CA HIS A 343 20.71 -8.20 -4.42
C HIS A 343 20.32 -7.18 -5.50
N ASP A 344 19.23 -7.45 -6.23
CA ASP A 344 18.74 -6.59 -7.31
C ASP A 344 18.22 -5.25 -6.80
N ASN A 345 17.69 -5.21 -5.57
CA ASN A 345 17.19 -3.98 -4.97
C ASN A 345 18.31 -3.14 -4.34
N ALA A 346 19.36 -3.76 -3.83
CA ALA A 346 20.36 -3.12 -2.98
C ALA A 346 21.03 -1.89 -3.64
N ALA A 347 21.46 -2.02 -4.90
CA ALA A 347 22.10 -0.92 -5.62
C ALA A 347 21.14 0.26 -5.85
N PHE A 348 19.90 -0.05 -6.25
CA PHE A 348 18.86 0.96 -6.46
C PHE A 348 18.53 1.71 -5.16
N LEU A 349 18.29 0.97 -4.07
CA LEU A 349 17.97 1.56 -2.76
C LEU A 349 19.13 2.36 -2.18
N SER A 350 20.38 1.93 -2.43
CA SER A 350 21.56 2.69 -2.03
C SER A 350 21.59 4.09 -2.65
N ALA A 351 21.29 4.17 -3.95
CA ALA A 351 21.19 5.43 -4.67
C ALA A 351 20.02 6.30 -4.16
N GLN A 352 18.86 5.68 -3.91
CA GLN A 352 17.70 6.39 -3.35
C GLN A 352 17.99 6.95 -1.97
N LEU A 353 18.68 6.22 -1.08
CA LEU A 353 18.97 6.70 0.27
C LEU A 353 20.24 7.56 0.37
N ASN A 354 21.08 7.58 -0.66
CA ASN A 354 22.43 8.15 -0.59
C ASN A 354 23.23 7.56 0.58
N ARG A 355 23.06 6.25 0.85
CA ARG A 355 23.80 5.49 1.85
C ARG A 355 23.92 4.02 1.39
N PRO A 356 24.94 3.28 1.82
CA PRO A 356 25.04 1.86 1.48
C PRO A 356 23.80 1.08 1.97
N VAL A 357 23.17 0.36 1.06
CA VAL A 357 22.15 -0.67 1.32
C VAL A 357 22.67 -1.98 0.72
N ALA A 358 22.59 -3.06 1.48
CA ALA A 358 23.12 -4.36 1.10
C ALA A 358 22.02 -5.41 1.00
N ALA A 359 22.26 -6.44 0.18
CA ALA A 359 21.47 -7.65 0.22
C ALA A 359 21.46 -8.25 1.64
N GLY A 360 20.28 -8.60 2.12
CA GLY A 360 20.02 -9.09 3.47
C GLY A 360 19.64 -8.02 4.48
N ASP A 361 19.78 -6.72 4.15
CA ASP A 361 19.13 -5.64 4.92
C ASP A 361 17.61 -5.86 4.95
N ILE A 362 16.92 -5.23 5.88
CA ILE A 362 15.50 -5.50 6.15
C ILE A 362 14.69 -4.23 5.93
N ALA A 363 13.71 -4.28 5.04
CA ALA A 363 12.70 -3.24 4.90
C ALA A 363 11.55 -3.54 5.87
N ILE A 364 11.31 -2.65 6.85
CA ILE A 364 10.14 -2.72 7.74
C ILE A 364 9.09 -1.71 7.31
N LEU A 365 7.83 -2.13 7.23
CA LEU A 365 6.71 -1.26 6.90
C LEU A 365 6.35 -0.43 8.15
N ILE A 366 6.44 0.89 8.07
CA ILE A 366 6.10 1.81 9.16
C ILE A 366 4.79 2.55 8.95
N GLY A 367 4.29 2.59 7.71
CA GLY A 367 3.01 3.23 7.40
C GLY A 367 2.51 2.88 6.00
N MET A 368 1.25 3.17 5.73
CA MET A 368 0.63 2.95 4.43
C MET A 368 -0.62 3.83 4.29
N HIS A 369 -0.66 4.67 3.26
CA HIS A 369 -1.94 5.20 2.79
C HIS A 369 -2.65 4.17 1.94
N VAL A 370 -3.97 4.08 2.09
CA VAL A 370 -4.84 3.21 1.30
C VAL A 370 -6.05 4.02 0.88
N THR A 371 -6.34 4.02 -0.41
CA THR A 371 -7.55 4.60 -0.97
C THR A 371 -8.26 3.59 -1.86
N SER A 372 -9.58 3.53 -1.79
CA SER A 372 -10.42 2.67 -2.64
C SER A 372 -11.56 3.44 -3.28
N ARG A 373 -11.85 3.11 -4.55
CA ARG A 373 -12.75 3.89 -5.43
C ARG A 373 -14.25 3.78 -5.11
N GLU A 374 -14.63 3.05 -4.07
CA GLU A 374 -15.98 2.51 -3.84
C GLU A 374 -17.14 3.53 -3.86
N ASN A 375 -16.85 4.82 -3.70
CA ASN A 375 -17.77 5.93 -3.98
C ASN A 375 -17.09 7.05 -4.80
N ARG A 376 -17.85 8.06 -5.23
CA ARG A 376 -17.32 9.18 -6.05
C ARG A 376 -16.11 9.92 -5.45
N MET A 377 -16.03 10.04 -4.14
CA MET A 377 -14.95 10.75 -3.44
C MET A 377 -13.76 9.87 -3.06
N TRP A 378 -13.84 8.57 -3.37
CA TRP A 378 -13.01 7.50 -2.81
C TRP A 378 -13.12 7.43 -1.27
N THR A 379 -12.79 6.28 -0.72
CA THR A 379 -12.64 6.10 0.72
C THR A 379 -11.18 6.16 1.10
N TRP A 380 -10.85 6.92 2.15
CA TRP A 380 -9.48 7.25 2.53
C TRP A 380 -9.15 6.78 3.94
N GLN A 381 -8.07 6.01 4.06
CA GLN A 381 -7.55 5.57 5.34
C GLN A 381 -6.03 5.47 5.30
N THR A 382 -5.43 5.64 6.47
CA THR A 382 -3.99 5.51 6.63
C THR A 382 -3.66 4.67 7.84
N TYR A 383 -2.63 3.85 7.71
CA TYR A 383 -2.15 2.93 8.72
C TYR A 383 -0.72 3.28 9.10
N TRP A 384 -0.37 3.16 10.37
CA TRP A 384 1.02 3.29 10.79
C TRP A 384 1.35 2.36 11.93
N TRP A 385 2.59 1.89 11.96
CA TRP A 385 3.09 1.08 13.04
C TRP A 385 3.05 1.90 14.34
N SER A 386 2.55 1.30 15.41
CA SER A 386 2.40 1.92 16.72
C SER A 386 2.92 1.01 17.81
N ALA A 387 3.74 1.55 18.69
CA ALA A 387 4.20 0.84 19.87
C ALA A 387 3.04 0.41 20.77
N ASN A 388 1.91 1.12 20.76
CA ASN A 388 0.70 0.79 21.51
C ASN A 388 -0.52 0.83 20.59
N ALA A 389 -0.67 -0.20 19.75
CA ALA A 389 -1.77 -0.27 18.79
C ALA A 389 -3.17 -0.43 19.45
N GLU A 390 -3.25 -0.84 20.72
CA GLU A 390 -4.50 -0.90 21.49
C GLU A 390 -4.97 0.48 21.97
N ARG A 391 -4.04 1.40 22.21
CA ARG A 391 -4.30 2.78 22.64
C ARG A 391 -3.41 3.74 21.84
N PRO A 392 -3.64 3.84 20.52
CA PRO A 392 -2.81 4.65 19.66
C PRO A 392 -3.04 6.14 19.92
N PHE A 393 -2.02 6.96 19.68
CA PHE A 393 -2.18 8.40 19.69
C PHE A 393 -3.02 8.88 18.50
N ALA A 394 -3.57 10.10 18.62
CA ALA A 394 -4.23 10.80 17.51
C ALA A 394 -3.30 10.84 16.26
N PRO A 395 -3.84 10.74 15.03
CA PRO A 395 -5.26 10.87 14.68
C PRO A 395 -6.09 9.58 14.83
N SER A 396 -5.53 8.51 15.41
CA SER A 396 -6.31 7.33 15.77
C SER A 396 -7.02 7.50 17.13
N SER A 397 -7.74 6.47 17.56
CA SER A 397 -8.43 6.42 18.86
C SER A 397 -8.58 4.98 19.35
N ALA A 398 -8.90 4.81 20.63
CA ALA A 398 -9.24 3.50 21.18
C ALA A 398 -10.47 2.88 20.49
N ALA A 399 -11.45 3.70 20.06
CA ALA A 399 -12.63 3.23 19.34
C ALA A 399 -12.26 2.68 17.96
N ILE A 400 -11.35 3.34 17.24
CA ILE A 400 -10.82 2.82 15.98
C ILE A 400 -10.03 1.53 16.24
N ALA A 401 -9.14 1.51 17.23
CA ALA A 401 -8.32 0.35 17.56
C ALA A 401 -9.16 -0.88 17.95
N ALA A 402 -10.27 -0.69 18.66
CA ALA A 402 -11.17 -1.76 19.09
C ALA A 402 -11.94 -2.43 17.93
N ALA A 403 -12.06 -1.76 16.79
CA ALA A 403 -12.70 -2.31 15.60
C ALA A 403 -11.77 -3.25 14.78
N ARG A 404 -10.51 -3.44 15.21
CA ARG A 404 -9.57 -4.35 14.53
C ARG A 404 -10.10 -5.80 14.52
N PRO A 405 -10.13 -6.46 13.35
CA PRO A 405 -10.61 -7.83 13.20
C PRO A 405 -9.51 -8.83 13.63
N MET A 406 -9.22 -8.88 14.93
CA MET A 406 -8.05 -9.58 15.49
C MET A 406 -7.89 -11.03 15.03
N ALA A 407 -8.99 -11.76 14.82
CA ALA A 407 -8.98 -13.15 14.34
C ALA A 407 -8.37 -13.32 12.93
N TYR A 408 -8.29 -12.24 12.14
CA TYR A 408 -7.87 -12.25 10.75
C TYR A 408 -6.56 -11.49 10.51
N LEU A 409 -5.88 -11.07 11.58
CA LEU A 409 -4.59 -10.39 11.54
C LEU A 409 -3.54 -11.23 12.25
N ASP A 410 -2.36 -11.36 11.64
CA ASP A 410 -1.18 -11.92 12.31
C ASP A 410 -0.55 -10.92 13.28
N SER A 411 0.49 -11.35 14.01
CA SER A 411 1.14 -10.52 15.04
C SER A 411 1.62 -9.18 14.50
N ALA A 412 2.38 -9.19 13.40
CA ALA A 412 2.90 -8.00 12.74
C ALA A 412 1.77 -7.04 12.33
N SER A 413 0.70 -7.56 11.71
CA SER A 413 -0.40 -6.74 11.19
C SER A 413 -1.26 -6.12 12.30
N ARG A 414 -1.17 -6.60 13.55
CA ARG A 414 -1.86 -6.05 14.72
C ARG A 414 -1.18 -4.82 15.31
N HIS A 415 0.09 -4.56 15.00
CA HIS A 415 0.85 -3.41 15.50
C HIS A 415 0.53 -2.08 14.78
N TYR A 416 -0.50 -2.04 13.94
CA TYR A 416 -0.86 -0.83 13.21
C TYR A 416 -2.03 -0.11 13.88
N ALA A 417 -1.92 1.21 13.92
CA ALA A 417 -3.02 2.13 14.18
C ALA A 417 -3.63 2.61 12.85
N MET A 418 -4.81 3.22 12.91
CA MET A 418 -5.51 3.72 11.72
C MET A 418 -6.14 5.09 11.97
N ALA A 419 -6.15 5.94 10.94
CA ALA A 419 -7.00 7.12 10.85
C ALA A 419 -7.74 7.13 9.51
N LEU A 420 -8.89 7.80 9.46
CA LEU A 420 -9.78 7.79 8.31
C LEU A 420 -10.22 9.20 7.93
N ALA A 421 -10.47 9.40 6.64
CA ALA A 421 -10.91 10.67 6.06
C ALA A 421 -12.01 10.42 5.02
N TYR A 422 -13.11 9.75 5.40
CA TYR A 422 -14.23 9.46 4.48
C TYR A 422 -15.11 10.69 4.22
N SER A 423 -14.81 11.80 4.89
CA SER A 423 -15.28 13.15 4.61
C SER A 423 -14.17 14.16 4.90
N THR A 424 -14.29 15.40 4.40
CA THR A 424 -13.36 16.50 4.73
C THR A 424 -13.72 17.12 6.07
N VAL A 425 -15.01 17.19 6.38
CA VAL A 425 -15.53 17.78 7.62
C VAL A 425 -16.66 16.90 8.17
N SER A 426 -16.99 17.07 9.44
CA SER A 426 -18.07 16.37 10.13
C SER A 426 -19.10 17.37 10.69
N PRO A 427 -20.40 17.23 10.40
CA PRO A 427 -21.00 16.25 9.50
C PRO A 427 -20.54 16.41 8.04
N ALA A 428 -20.53 15.29 7.32
CA ALA A 428 -20.13 15.26 5.91
C ALA A 428 -20.99 16.23 5.07
N GLN A 429 -20.32 17.02 4.22
CA GLN A 429 -20.97 17.96 3.31
C GLN A 429 -21.20 17.31 1.92
N PRO A 430 -22.18 17.77 1.13
CA PRO A 430 -22.41 17.25 -0.22
C PRO A 430 -21.17 17.35 -1.12
N ILE A 431 -21.01 16.42 -2.07
CA ILE A 431 -19.86 16.39 -2.99
C ILE A 431 -19.69 17.69 -3.81
N THR A 432 -20.79 18.41 -4.03
CA THR A 432 -20.84 19.71 -4.70
C THR A 432 -21.68 20.69 -3.89
N GLY A 433 -21.27 21.96 -3.87
CA GLY A 433 -22.07 23.05 -3.27
C GLY A 433 -22.16 23.06 -1.73
N GLY A 434 -21.28 22.35 -1.03
CA GLY A 434 -21.16 22.43 0.44
C GLY A 434 -20.62 23.78 0.92
N LYS A 435 -20.79 24.06 2.22
CA LYS A 435 -20.55 25.40 2.79
C LYS A 435 -19.26 25.54 3.60
N ASN A 436 -18.44 24.48 3.66
CA ASN A 436 -17.24 24.44 4.50
C ASN A 436 -17.52 24.74 5.99
N VAL A 437 -18.48 24.00 6.55
CA VAL A 437 -18.92 24.11 7.95
C VAL A 437 -18.89 22.75 8.64
N GLY A 438 -18.74 22.76 9.97
CA GLY A 438 -18.61 21.55 10.80
C GLY A 438 -17.28 21.49 11.55
N ALA A 439 -16.98 20.33 12.11
CA ALA A 439 -15.68 20.03 12.69
C ALA A 439 -14.71 19.54 11.59
N PRO A 440 -13.41 19.88 11.67
CA PRO A 440 -12.40 19.28 10.80
C PRO A 440 -12.33 17.75 11.01
N VAL A 441 -11.95 17.03 9.97
CA VAL A 441 -11.67 15.59 10.03
C VAL A 441 -10.20 15.42 9.70
N TYR A 442 -9.33 15.39 10.71
CA TYR A 442 -7.91 15.18 10.45
C TYR A 442 -7.60 13.71 10.19
N GLY A 443 -7.01 13.44 9.04
CA GLY A 443 -6.63 12.11 8.59
C GLY A 443 -5.29 12.18 7.89
N TYR A 444 -4.23 11.84 8.61
CA TYR A 444 -2.84 11.94 8.17
C TYR A 444 -2.02 10.77 8.71
N ASN A 445 -0.96 10.38 8.00
CA ASN A 445 0.02 9.42 8.46
C ASN A 445 1.13 10.16 9.21
N PRO A 446 1.39 9.84 10.49
CA PRO A 446 2.46 10.49 11.24
C PRO A 446 3.83 10.41 10.57
N TYR A 447 4.14 9.29 9.91
CA TYR A 447 5.43 9.07 9.26
C TYR A 447 5.54 9.70 7.86
N LEU A 448 4.50 10.36 7.34
CA LEU A 448 4.56 11.05 6.05
C LEU A 448 4.24 12.53 6.17
N GLU A 449 3.09 12.86 6.76
CA GLU A 449 2.56 14.21 6.72
C GLU A 449 2.91 15.03 7.95
N ALA A 450 3.16 14.43 9.13
CA ALA A 450 3.28 15.21 10.37
C ALA A 450 4.35 16.32 10.28
N GLY A 451 5.42 16.08 9.52
CA GLY A 451 6.48 17.07 9.27
C GLY A 451 6.14 18.19 8.28
N PHE A 452 4.96 18.21 7.67
CA PHE A 452 4.56 19.28 6.76
C PHE A 452 4.19 20.54 7.54
N GLY A 453 4.93 21.62 7.32
CA GLY A 453 4.54 22.95 7.76
C GLY A 453 3.71 23.70 6.70
N PRO A 454 3.33 24.96 6.99
CA PRO A 454 2.56 25.81 6.08
C PRO A 454 3.17 25.93 4.67
N GLU A 455 4.49 25.84 4.55
CA GLU A 455 5.21 25.92 3.27
C GLU A 455 4.83 24.84 2.25
N VAL A 456 4.27 23.72 2.71
CA VAL A 456 3.80 22.63 1.84
C VAL A 456 2.43 22.95 1.22
N PHE A 457 1.60 23.77 1.88
CA PHE A 457 0.18 24.00 1.51
C PHE A 457 -0.07 25.27 0.70
N ALA A 458 0.98 25.88 0.13
CA ALA A 458 0.89 26.87 -0.95
C ALA A 458 -0.07 28.06 -0.73
N ASP A 459 -0.28 28.46 0.52
CA ASP A 459 -1.24 29.50 0.92
C ASP A 459 -2.71 29.23 0.52
N ILE A 460 -3.08 27.99 0.15
CA ILE A 460 -4.49 27.60 -0.03
C ILE A 460 -5.11 27.42 1.35
N SER A 461 -5.77 28.48 1.82
CA SER A 461 -6.48 28.50 3.09
C SER A 461 -7.96 28.78 2.86
N ARG A 462 -8.82 27.90 3.38
CA ARG A 462 -10.28 28.08 3.40
C ARG A 462 -10.81 27.75 4.80
N PRO A 463 -10.92 28.75 5.70
CA PRO A 463 -11.29 28.49 7.09
C PRO A 463 -12.66 27.80 7.23
N ILE A 464 -12.68 26.64 7.89
CA ILE A 464 -13.93 25.94 8.22
C ILE A 464 -14.68 26.79 9.25
N ASN A 465 -15.99 26.95 9.08
CA ASN A 465 -16.82 27.88 9.85
C ASN A 465 -16.30 29.33 9.86
N GLY A 466 -15.48 29.71 8.87
CA GLY A 466 -14.85 31.05 8.80
C GLY A 466 -13.74 31.31 9.82
N SER A 467 -13.33 30.33 10.63
CA SER A 467 -12.35 30.55 11.71
C SER A 467 -11.32 29.44 11.90
N ILE A 468 -11.63 28.18 11.57
CA ILE A 468 -10.70 27.05 11.74
C ILE A 468 -9.83 26.96 10.50
N ASN A 469 -8.58 27.42 10.61
CA ASN A 469 -7.61 27.38 9.53
C ASN A 469 -6.58 26.27 9.75
N ALA A 470 -6.73 25.15 9.05
CA ALA A 470 -5.71 24.11 9.02
C ALA A 470 -4.54 24.54 8.13
N ASN A 471 -3.30 24.36 8.56
CA ASN A 471 -2.12 24.76 7.78
C ASN A 471 -0.87 23.89 8.03
N THR A 472 -1.01 22.79 8.78
CA THR A 472 0.07 21.84 9.03
C THR A 472 -0.36 20.42 8.65
N GLY A 473 0.59 19.51 8.50
CA GLY A 473 0.29 18.12 8.15
C GLY A 473 -0.51 17.38 9.22
N ILE A 474 -0.35 17.72 10.50
CA ILE A 474 -1.17 17.16 11.58
C ILE A 474 -2.61 17.71 11.59
N GLN A 475 -2.89 18.74 10.77
CA GLN A 475 -4.21 19.29 10.51
C GLN A 475 -4.66 18.98 9.06
N SER A 476 -4.02 18.03 8.39
CA SER A 476 -4.38 17.65 7.03
C SER A 476 -5.42 16.53 6.99
N ASN A 477 -6.05 16.39 5.84
CA ASN A 477 -7.02 15.35 5.53
C ASN A 477 -6.65 14.75 4.16
N CYS A 478 -6.53 13.42 4.09
CA CYS A 478 -6.20 12.73 2.85
C CYS A 478 -7.14 13.11 1.70
N MET A 479 -8.45 13.18 1.94
CA MET A 479 -9.44 13.47 0.92
C MET A 479 -9.30 14.89 0.36
N THR A 480 -9.11 15.91 1.20
CA THR A 480 -8.89 17.30 0.75
C THR A 480 -7.59 17.42 -0.03
N CYS A 481 -6.50 16.87 0.50
CA CYS A 481 -5.19 16.90 -0.15
C CYS A 481 -5.21 16.19 -1.51
N HIS A 482 -5.86 15.02 -1.61
CA HIS A 482 -5.95 14.29 -2.86
C HIS A 482 -6.99 14.85 -3.83
N ASN A 483 -8.03 15.56 -3.38
CA ASN A 483 -8.97 16.23 -4.28
C ASN A 483 -8.28 17.29 -5.15
N MET A 484 -7.18 17.88 -4.65
CA MET A 484 -6.33 18.82 -5.40
C MET A 484 -5.53 18.15 -6.53
N ALA A 485 -5.47 16.81 -6.61
CA ALA A 485 -4.69 16.11 -7.63
C ALA A 485 -5.29 16.34 -9.03
N ALA A 486 -4.62 17.17 -9.82
CA ALA A 486 -5.01 17.49 -11.18
C ALA A 486 -3.79 17.79 -12.05
N TYR A 487 -3.87 17.38 -13.31
CA TYR A 487 -2.96 17.82 -14.35
C TYR A 487 -3.36 19.24 -14.77
N ALA A 488 -2.42 20.17 -14.65
CA ALA A 488 -2.55 21.52 -15.17
C ALA A 488 -1.55 21.69 -16.32
N PRO A 489 -1.91 22.33 -17.44
CA PRO A 489 -0.94 22.63 -18.49
C PRO A 489 0.18 23.57 -18.00
N GLU A 490 1.31 23.60 -18.72
CA GLU A 490 2.41 24.55 -18.49
C GLU A 490 1.90 25.99 -18.32
N PRO A 491 2.52 26.82 -17.44
CA PRO A 491 3.83 26.63 -16.80
C PRO A 491 3.79 25.93 -15.42
N LYS A 492 2.61 25.52 -14.96
CA LYS A 492 2.42 24.87 -13.65
C LYS A 492 1.83 23.49 -13.87
N PRO A 493 2.65 22.45 -14.09
CA PRO A 493 2.16 21.12 -14.48
C PRO A 493 1.25 20.46 -13.43
N MET A 494 1.21 21.00 -12.20
CA MET A 494 0.60 20.39 -11.03
C MET A 494 0.03 21.43 -10.07
N MET A 495 -1.12 21.09 -9.46
CA MET A 495 -1.74 21.87 -8.38
C MET A 495 -0.99 21.65 -7.05
N PRO A 496 -1.03 22.60 -6.10
CA PRO A 496 -0.42 22.39 -4.79
C PRO A 496 -1.26 21.50 -3.87
N TYR A 497 -0.64 21.06 -2.77
CA TYR A 497 -1.35 20.41 -1.68
C TYR A 497 -2.22 21.38 -0.88
N ALA A 498 -3.23 20.82 -0.23
CA ALA A 498 -4.13 21.51 0.67
C ALA A 498 -4.22 20.78 2.02
N SER A 499 -4.36 21.55 3.09
CA SER A 499 -4.71 21.08 4.44
C SER A 499 -6.21 20.76 4.53
N ASP A 500 -6.74 20.49 5.73
CA ASP A 500 -8.15 20.15 5.86
C ASP A 500 -9.12 21.34 5.70
N PHE A 501 -10.04 21.21 4.74
CA PHE A 501 -11.24 22.01 4.57
C PHE A 501 -12.16 21.33 3.54
N TYR A 502 -13.43 21.69 3.50
CA TYR A 502 -14.34 21.26 2.44
C TYR A 502 -14.00 21.91 1.10
N MET A 503 -13.92 21.08 0.06
CA MET A 503 -13.78 21.51 -1.32
C MET A 503 -14.73 20.74 -2.23
N SER A 504 -15.50 21.47 -3.04
CA SER A 504 -16.35 20.88 -4.07
C SER A 504 -15.52 20.16 -5.12
N ILE A 505 -16.01 19.05 -5.70
CA ILE A 505 -15.34 18.43 -6.85
C ILE A 505 -15.47 19.25 -8.14
N THR A 506 -16.35 20.24 -8.15
CA THR A 506 -16.54 21.23 -9.22
C THR A 506 -16.09 22.62 -8.80
N ASP A 507 -15.13 22.69 -7.87
CA ASP A 507 -14.61 23.97 -7.42
C ASP A 507 -13.92 24.72 -8.59
N PRO A 508 -14.10 26.04 -8.73
CA PRO A 508 -13.48 26.82 -9.81
C PRO A 508 -11.94 26.73 -9.84
N ILE A 509 -11.30 26.30 -8.76
CA ILE A 509 -9.86 26.04 -8.75
C ILE A 509 -9.43 24.98 -9.79
N PHE A 510 -10.36 24.14 -10.25
CA PHE A 510 -10.12 23.13 -11.28
C PHE A 510 -10.36 23.62 -12.71
N ASP A 511 -10.78 24.88 -12.91
CA ASP A 511 -11.02 25.43 -14.24
C ASP A 511 -9.75 25.35 -15.09
N GLY A 512 -9.87 24.76 -16.29
CA GLY A 512 -8.72 24.55 -17.20
C GLY A 512 -7.75 23.45 -16.76
N THR A 513 -8.12 22.63 -15.78
CA THR A 513 -7.33 21.46 -15.33
C THR A 513 -8.03 20.14 -15.67
N LEU A 514 -7.29 19.04 -15.61
CA LEU A 514 -7.80 17.68 -15.72
C LEU A 514 -7.60 16.96 -14.38
N ARG A 515 -8.67 16.81 -13.60
CA ARG A 515 -8.62 16.12 -12.30
C ARG A 515 -8.18 14.67 -12.48
N SER A 516 -7.27 14.18 -11.64
CA SER A 516 -6.63 12.86 -11.80
C SER A 516 -7.37 11.73 -11.08
N ASP A 517 -8.68 11.87 -10.86
CA ASP A 517 -9.49 10.98 -10.00
C ASP A 517 -8.76 10.71 -8.67
N PHE A 518 -8.34 11.79 -8.00
CA PHE A 518 -7.63 11.82 -6.71
C PHE A 518 -6.22 11.19 -6.70
N SER A 519 -5.63 10.86 -7.86
CA SER A 519 -4.31 10.24 -7.93
C SER A 519 -3.17 11.25 -8.16
N TRP A 520 -2.47 11.62 -7.08
CA TRP A 520 -1.21 12.36 -7.18
C TRP A 520 -0.15 11.61 -7.98
N THR A 521 -0.11 10.28 -7.88
CA THR A 521 0.93 9.49 -8.55
C THR A 521 0.87 9.57 -10.06
N ILE A 522 -0.33 9.67 -10.64
CA ILE A 522 -0.47 9.85 -12.10
C ILE A 522 0.20 11.15 -12.54
N VAL A 523 -0.06 12.25 -11.82
CA VAL A 523 0.47 13.57 -12.15
C VAL A 523 1.95 13.74 -11.79
N ASP A 524 2.42 13.12 -10.69
CA ASP A 524 3.82 13.11 -10.24
C ASP A 524 4.77 12.31 -11.16
N MET A 525 4.21 11.41 -11.97
CA MET A 525 4.96 10.45 -12.79
C MET A 525 4.58 10.53 -14.27
N ILE A 526 4.05 11.68 -14.71
CA ILE A 526 3.78 11.93 -16.13
C ILE A 526 5.05 11.71 -16.94
N VAL A 527 4.95 10.87 -17.96
CA VAL A 527 6.01 10.67 -18.95
C VAL A 527 5.64 11.34 -20.26
N LYS A 528 6.64 11.96 -20.88
CA LYS A 528 6.52 12.39 -22.28
C LYS A 528 6.35 11.15 -23.15
N THR A 529 5.48 11.24 -24.15
CA THR A 529 5.41 10.18 -25.17
C THR A 529 6.72 10.21 -25.94
N PRO A 530 7.43 9.07 -26.11
CA PRO A 530 8.55 9.01 -27.04
C PRO A 530 8.08 9.56 -28.39
N ALA A 531 8.87 10.43 -29.02
CA ALA A 531 8.61 10.77 -30.41
C ALA A 531 8.60 9.46 -31.22
N ASP A 532 7.58 9.30 -32.06
CA ASP A 532 7.46 8.17 -32.99
C ASP A 532 8.65 8.10 -33.95
#